data_AF-A0A1G6A856-F1
#
_entry.id   AF-A0A1G6A856-F1
#
_cell.length_a   1.000
_cell.length_b   1.000
_cell.length_c   1.000
_cell.angle_alpha   90.00
_cell.angle_beta   90.00
_cell.angle_gamma   90.00
#
_symmetry.space_group_name_H-M   'P 1'
#
loop_
_entity.id
_entity.type
_entity.pdbx_description
1 polymer ?
#
loop_
_entity_poly.entity_id
_entity_poly.type
_entity_poly.pdbx_seq_one_letter_code
_entity_poly.pdbx_strand_id
1 'polypeptide(L)'
;MNHLATSHFYNISVHTDLLLGFRVLGSEFKWIFIRSLRNWEISQLRKRLHQEYHTLGMIEAAASDLEIAKAGDALDIFDEKELAIKQISFLLDEISFLTDQLRDERQEYVRRRVQKWKLT
;
A
#
# COMPACT_ATOMS: atom_id res chain seq x y z
N MET A 1 38.36 -54.60 0.92
CA MET A 1 39.17 -53.99 2.00
C MET A 1 39.22 -52.49 1.77
N ASN A 2 38.64 -51.74 2.72
CA ASN A 2 39.00 -50.38 3.13
C ASN A 2 38.59 -49.22 2.19
N HIS A 3 38.08 -48.09 2.66
CA HIS A 3 37.40 -47.71 3.90
C HIS A 3 36.94 -46.25 3.63
N LEU A 4 35.71 -45.93 4.01
CA LEU A 4 35.25 -44.59 4.41
C LEU A 4 35.03 -43.56 3.30
N ALA A 5 33.75 -43.52 2.89
CA ALA A 5 33.06 -42.28 2.62
C ALA A 5 33.32 -41.26 3.74
N THR A 6 34.16 -40.27 3.47
CA THR A 6 34.23 -39.05 4.27
C THR A 6 33.07 -38.16 3.86
N SER A 7 31.89 -38.45 4.40
CA SER A 7 30.80 -37.48 4.48
C SER A 7 31.31 -36.31 5.32
N HIS A 8 31.68 -35.22 4.64
CA HIS A 8 32.02 -33.95 5.26
C HIS A 8 30.72 -33.41 5.89
N PHE A 9 30.44 -33.83 7.12
CA PHE A 9 29.35 -33.26 7.92
C PHE A 9 29.69 -31.78 8.12
N TYR A 10 28.97 -30.94 7.39
CA TYR A 10 28.92 -29.50 7.59
C TYR A 10 28.46 -29.27 9.03
N ASN A 11 29.42 -28.98 9.92
CA ASN A 11 29.14 -28.53 11.29
C ASN A 11 28.67 -27.07 11.19
N ILE A 12 27.48 -26.87 10.64
CA ILE A 12 26.80 -25.58 10.64
C ILE A 12 26.44 -25.33 12.10
N SER A 13 27.06 -24.30 12.67
CA SER A 13 26.84 -23.94 14.06
C SER A 13 25.36 -23.56 14.24
N VAL A 14 24.60 -24.36 14.98
CA VAL A 14 23.18 -24.10 15.30
C VAL A 14 22.97 -22.66 15.82
N HIS A 15 23.97 -22.13 16.51
CA HIS A 15 23.99 -20.73 16.96
C HIS A 15 23.92 -19.71 15.81
N THR A 16 24.61 -19.96 14.69
CA THR A 16 24.58 -19.06 13.52
C THR A 16 23.22 -19.05 12.82
N ASP A 17 22.55 -20.20 12.73
CA ASP A 17 21.20 -20.30 12.15
C ASP A 17 20.15 -19.64 13.05
N LEU A 18 20.27 -19.80 14.38
CA LEU A 18 19.41 -19.12 15.34
C LEU A 18 19.58 -17.59 15.28
N LEU A 19 20.81 -17.10 15.22
CA LEU A 19 21.08 -15.66 15.10
C LEU A 19 20.53 -15.08 13.79
N LEU A 20 20.65 -15.83 12.69
CA LEU A 20 20.04 -15.44 11.42
C LEU A 20 18.51 -15.39 11.54
N GLY A 21 17.88 -16.37 12.18
CA GLY A 21 16.44 -16.40 12.45
C GLY A 21 15.97 -15.18 13.23
N PHE A 22 16.65 -14.81 14.33
CA PHE A 22 16.32 -13.59 15.08
C PHE A 22 16.49 -12.32 14.23
N ARG A 23 17.51 -12.27 13.38
CA ARG A 23 17.73 -11.15 12.47
C ARG A 23 16.61 -11.03 11.43
N VAL A 24 16.14 -12.15 10.89
CA VAL A 24 14.97 -12.22 10.01
C VAL A 24 13.74 -11.68 10.75
N LEU A 25 13.45 -12.18 11.94
CA LEU A 25 12.28 -11.76 12.74
C LEU A 25 12.29 -10.25 12.99
N GLY A 26 13.40 -9.70 13.50
CA GLY A 26 13.53 -8.25 13.73
C GLY A 26 13.32 -7.43 12.45
N SER A 27 13.84 -7.91 11.32
CA SER A 27 13.62 -7.25 10.03
C SER A 27 12.16 -7.34 9.55
N GLU A 28 11.45 -8.41 9.86
CA GLU A 28 10.02 -8.51 9.55
C GLU A 28 9.18 -7.61 10.45
N PHE A 29 9.51 -7.48 11.75
CA PHE A 29 8.85 -6.50 12.62
C PHE A 29 8.98 -5.07 12.08
N LYS A 30 10.18 -4.69 11.61
CA LYS A 30 10.39 -3.39 10.95
C LYS A 30 9.51 -3.24 9.70
N TRP A 31 9.42 -4.28 8.87
CA TRP A 31 8.58 -4.25 7.68
C TRP A 31 7.09 -4.14 8.03
N ILE A 32 6.62 -4.87 9.05
CA ILE A 32 5.24 -4.79 9.54
C ILE A 32 4.91 -3.36 9.97
N PHE A 33 5.81 -2.70 10.72
CA PHE A 33 5.61 -1.32 11.13
C PHE A 33 5.46 -0.36 9.93
N ILE A 34 6.37 -0.44 8.95
CA ILE A 34 6.31 0.38 7.72
C ILE A 34 5.01 0.10 6.96
N ARG A 35 4.69 -1.18 6.75
CA ARG A 35 3.47 -1.61 6.06
C ARG A 35 2.21 -1.07 6.74
N SER A 36 2.16 -1.06 8.07
CA SER A 36 1.03 -0.54 8.82
C SER A 36 0.83 0.96 8.58
N LEU A 37 1.92 1.75 8.58
CA LEU A 37 1.85 3.19 8.28
C LEU A 37 1.36 3.44 6.84
N ARG A 38 1.90 2.70 5.86
CA ARG A 38 1.48 2.81 4.45
C ARG A 38 0.03 2.40 4.24
N ASN A 39 -0.42 1.31 4.85
CA ASN A 39 -1.82 0.92 4.80
C ASN A 39 -2.74 1.93 5.49
N TRP A 40 -2.25 2.61 6.52
CA TRP A 40 -3.01 3.68 7.18
C TRP A 40 -3.18 4.88 6.27
N GLU A 41 -2.12 5.31 5.57
CA GLU A 41 -2.17 6.35 4.53
C GLU A 41 -3.19 5.99 3.43
N ILE A 42 -3.12 4.78 2.88
CA ILE A 42 -4.10 4.29 1.89
C ILE A 42 -5.53 4.26 2.46
N SER A 43 -5.69 3.88 3.73
CA SER A 43 -7.00 3.88 4.41
C SER A 43 -7.57 5.29 4.54
N GLN A 44 -6.72 6.30 4.82
CA GLN A 44 -7.16 7.69 4.85
C GLN A 44 -7.61 8.19 3.47
N LEU A 45 -6.88 7.84 2.40
CA LEU A 45 -7.29 8.18 1.03
C LEU A 45 -8.63 7.52 0.66
N ARG A 46 -8.83 6.26 1.04
CA ARG A 46 -10.12 5.57 0.83
C ARG A 46 -11.27 6.23 1.58
N LYS A 47 -11.03 6.70 2.80
CA LYS A 47 -12.04 7.47 3.56
C LYS A 47 -12.39 8.77 2.85
N ARG A 48 -11.38 9.49 2.35
CA ARG A 48 -11.60 10.71 1.57
C ARG A 48 -12.37 10.43 0.28
N LEU A 49 -12.01 9.37 -0.44
CA LEU A 49 -12.71 8.93 -1.64
C LEU A 49 -14.21 8.67 -1.37
N HIS A 50 -14.53 8.03 -0.25
CA HIS A 50 -15.93 7.81 0.14
C HIS A 50 -16.66 9.14 0.42
N GLN A 51 -15.98 10.12 1.01
CA GLN A 51 -16.54 11.46 1.22
C GLN A 51 -16.81 12.15 -0.12
N GLU A 52 -15.89 12.09 -1.08
CA GLU A 52 -16.10 12.71 -2.39
C GLU A 52 -17.26 12.05 -3.16
N TYR A 53 -17.43 10.73 -3.07
CA TYR A 53 -18.61 10.05 -3.63
C TYR A 53 -19.92 10.50 -2.96
N HIS A 54 -19.91 10.67 -1.64
CA HIS A 54 -21.07 11.19 -0.92
C HIS A 54 -21.39 12.62 -1.34
N THR A 55 -20.38 13.50 -1.42
CA THR A 55 -20.52 14.88 -1.91
C THR A 55 -21.12 14.91 -3.31
N LEU A 56 -20.60 14.09 -4.23
CA LEU A 56 -21.12 14.00 -5.60
C LEU A 56 -22.60 13.57 -5.62
N GLY A 57 -22.98 12.59 -4.79
CA GLY A 57 -24.38 12.16 -4.68
C GLY A 57 -25.30 13.26 -4.14
N MET A 58 -24.83 14.05 -3.17
CA MET A 58 -25.58 15.20 -2.64
C MET A 58 -25.75 16.30 -3.70
N ILE A 59 -24.70 16.56 -4.51
CA ILE A 59 -24.75 17.53 -5.62
C ILE A 59 -25.77 17.08 -6.67
N GLU A 60 -25.82 15.78 -7.03
CA GLU A 60 -26.82 15.27 -7.97
C GLU A 60 -28.26 15.32 -7.42
N ALA A 61 -28.44 15.03 -6.14
CA ALA A 61 -29.75 15.17 -5.48
C ALA A 61 -30.21 16.63 -5.48
N ALA A 62 -29.30 17.56 -5.11
CA ALA A 62 -29.58 18.99 -5.13
C ALA A 62 -29.91 19.48 -6.55
N ALA A 63 -29.14 19.07 -7.57
CA ALA A 63 -29.38 19.42 -8.96
C ALA A 63 -30.77 18.95 -9.47
N SER A 64 -31.23 17.79 -9.01
CA SER A 64 -32.54 17.24 -9.35
C SER A 64 -33.70 18.06 -8.76
N ASP A 65 -33.53 18.56 -7.53
CA ASP A 65 -34.49 19.47 -6.89
C ASP A 65 -34.42 20.90 -7.47
N LEU A 66 -33.25 21.29 -8.01
CA LEU A 66 -32.97 22.61 -8.57
C LEU A 66 -33.37 22.80 -10.03
N GLU A 67 -33.95 21.80 -10.72
CA GLU A 67 -34.53 21.99 -12.07
C GLU A 67 -35.59 23.11 -12.13
N ILE A 68 -35.97 23.69 -10.98
CA ILE A 68 -36.89 24.83 -10.82
C ILE A 68 -36.15 26.19 -10.61
N ALA A 69 -34.83 26.25 -10.38
CA ALA A 69 -34.13 27.48 -9.95
C ALA A 69 -33.13 28.10 -10.96
N LYS A 70 -32.71 29.34 -10.67
CA LYS A 70 -32.08 30.33 -11.56
C LYS A 70 -30.70 29.90 -12.11
N ALA A 71 -30.36 30.41 -13.30
CA ALA A 71 -29.12 30.12 -14.05
C ALA A 71 -27.79 30.33 -13.29
N GLY A 72 -27.75 31.11 -12.21
CA GLY A 72 -26.53 31.32 -11.40
C GLY A 72 -26.17 30.13 -10.52
N ASP A 73 -27.16 29.51 -9.87
CA ASP A 73 -26.94 28.34 -9.00
C ASP A 73 -26.60 27.09 -9.81
N ALA A 74 -27.12 27.00 -11.04
CA ALA A 74 -26.83 25.89 -11.94
C ALA A 74 -25.35 25.83 -12.39
N LEU A 75 -24.69 26.99 -12.53
CA LEU A 75 -23.27 27.05 -12.90
C LEU A 75 -22.37 26.60 -11.74
N ASP A 76 -22.68 27.02 -10.51
CA ASP A 76 -21.94 26.66 -9.31
C ASP A 76 -22.01 25.14 -9.03
N ILE A 77 -23.20 24.56 -9.15
CA ILE A 77 -23.43 23.09 -9.03
C ILE A 77 -22.62 22.31 -10.08
N PHE A 78 -22.51 22.82 -11.31
CA PHE A 78 -21.74 22.16 -12.35
C PHE A 78 -20.24 22.17 -12.04
N ASP A 79 -19.71 23.31 -11.58
CA ASP A 79 -18.31 23.46 -11.21
C ASP A 79 -17.95 22.57 -9.99
N GLU A 80 -18.81 22.52 -8.98
CA GLU A 80 -18.64 21.62 -7.82
C GLU A 80 -18.67 20.15 -8.23
N LYS A 81 -19.58 19.77 -9.13
CA LYS A 81 -19.66 18.41 -9.69
C LYS A 81 -18.37 18.04 -10.42
N GLU A 82 -17.88 18.91 -11.29
CA GLU A 82 -16.65 18.66 -12.05
C GLU A 82 -15.45 18.52 -11.12
N LEU A 83 -15.36 19.35 -10.08
CA LEU A 83 -14.32 19.27 -9.06
C LEU A 83 -14.35 17.93 -8.32
N ALA A 84 -15.52 17.49 -7.86
CA ALA A 84 -15.68 16.21 -7.16
C ALA A 84 -15.26 15.03 -8.05
N ILE A 85 -15.63 15.03 -9.33
CA ILE A 85 -15.23 13.99 -10.28
C ILE A 85 -13.70 13.94 -10.45
N LYS A 86 -13.04 15.11 -10.60
CA LYS A 86 -11.57 15.17 -10.70
C LYS A 86 -10.89 14.63 -9.45
N GLN A 87 -11.41 14.98 -8.26
CA GLN A 87 -10.88 14.50 -6.99
C GLN A 87 -11.04 12.99 -6.84
N ILE A 88 -12.20 12.43 -7.21
CA ILE A 88 -12.43 10.99 -7.24
C ILE A 88 -11.42 10.28 -8.15
N SER A 89 -11.24 10.78 -9.37
CA SER A 89 -10.27 10.20 -10.33
C SER A 89 -8.86 10.20 -9.74
N PHE A 90 -8.41 11.34 -9.22
CA PHE A 90 -7.10 11.46 -8.60
C PHE A 90 -6.92 10.48 -7.43
N LEU A 91 -7.91 10.38 -6.54
CA LEU A 91 -7.83 9.50 -5.38
C LEU A 91 -7.78 8.01 -5.77
N LEU A 92 -8.52 7.60 -6.80
CA LEU A 92 -8.45 6.24 -7.33
C LEU A 92 -7.06 5.91 -7.87
N ASP A 93 -6.50 6.80 -8.69
CA ASP A 93 -5.17 6.64 -9.27
C ASP A 93 -4.10 6.58 -8.16
N GLU A 94 -4.17 7.49 -7.18
CA GLU A 94 -3.22 7.55 -6.09
C GLU A 94 -3.29 6.31 -5.19
N ILE A 95 -4.49 5.82 -4.87
CA ILE A 95 -4.67 4.58 -4.10
C ILE A 95 -4.07 3.39 -4.86
N SER A 96 -4.28 3.31 -6.17
CA SER A 96 -3.71 2.24 -7.00
C SER A 96 -2.19 2.32 -7.00
N PHE A 97 -1.64 3.51 -7.26
CA PHE A 97 -0.21 3.77 -7.28
C PHE A 97 0.46 3.39 -5.96
N LEU A 98 -0.06 3.84 -4.83
CA LEU A 98 0.51 3.53 -3.50
C LEU A 98 0.40 2.05 -3.15
N THR A 99 -0.66 1.37 -3.61
CA THR A 99 -0.83 -0.07 -3.40
C THR A 99 0.24 -0.86 -4.18
N ASP A 100 0.48 -0.50 -5.43
CA ASP A 100 1.52 -1.10 -6.26
C ASP A 100 2.92 -0.79 -5.71
N GLN A 101 3.18 0.47 -5.34
CA GLN A 101 4.44 0.87 -4.72
C GLN A 101 4.74 0.08 -3.45
N LEU A 102 3.74 -0.17 -2.59
CA LEU A 102 3.93 -0.97 -1.38
C LEU A 102 4.32 -2.42 -1.69
N ARG A 103 3.79 -3.00 -2.77
CA ARG A 103 4.17 -4.34 -3.24
C ARG A 103 5.63 -4.35 -3.73
N ASP A 104 6.01 -3.35 -4.51
CA ASP A 104 7.35 -3.25 -5.08
C ASP A 104 8.40 -2.98 -3.99
N GLU A 105 8.06 -2.12 -3.02
CA GLU A 105 8.87 -1.87 -1.82
C GLU A 105 9.10 -3.18 -1.03
N ARG A 106 8.11 -4.08 -0.94
CA ARG A 106 8.29 -5.37 -0.27
C ARG A 106 9.33 -6.23 -0.99
N GLN A 107 9.22 -6.32 -2.31
CA GLN A 107 10.14 -7.12 -3.12
C GLN A 107 11.56 -6.59 -2.99
N GLU A 108 11.73 -5.27 -3.10
CA GLU A 108 13.01 -4.61 -2.94
C GLU A 108 13.58 -4.78 -1.53
N TYR A 109 12.74 -4.68 -0.49
CA TYR A 109 13.15 -4.91 0.90
C TYR A 109 13.70 -6.32 1.12
N VAL A 110 13.04 -7.34 0.57
CA VAL A 110 13.51 -8.73 0.61
C VAL A 110 14.80 -8.88 -0.18
N ARG A 111 14.88 -8.34 -1.40
CA ARG A 111 16.06 -8.42 -2.27
C ARG A 111 17.30 -7.84 -1.61
N ARG A 112 17.21 -6.62 -1.05
CA ARG A 112 18.31 -5.96 -0.33
C ARG A 112 18.81 -6.80 0.83
N ARG A 113 17.90 -7.47 1.53
CA ARG A 113 18.23 -8.31 2.70
C ARG A 113 18.94 -9.60 2.30
N VAL A 114 18.45 -10.29 1.27
CA VAL A 114 19.10 -11.48 0.69
C VAL A 114 20.54 -11.15 0.28
N GLN A 115 20.74 -10.03 -0.42
CA GLN A 115 22.07 -9.55 -0.82
C GLN A 115 22.95 -9.18 0.38
N LYS A 116 22.41 -8.43 1.35
CA LYS A 116 23.15 -7.99 2.55
C LYS A 116 23.63 -9.16 3.40
N TRP A 117 22.86 -10.25 3.45
CA TRP A 117 23.16 -11.41 4.29
C TRP A 117 23.82 -12.56 3.51
N LYS A 118 24.12 -12.36 2.21
CA LYS A 118 24.78 -13.34 1.35
C LYS A 118 24.07 -14.70 1.38
N LEU A 119 22.74 -14.66 1.30
CA LEU A 119 21.88 -15.86 1.28
C LEU A 119 21.76 -16.46 -0.14
N THR A 120 22.61 -16.03 -1.07
CA THR A 120 22.68 -16.45 -2.48
C THR A 120 24.13 -16.56 -2.89
#